data_AF-A0A2Z3H1I7-F1
#
_entry.id   AF-A0A2Z3H1I7-F1
#
_cell.length_a   1.000
_cell.length_b   1.000
_cell.length_c   1.000
_cell.angle_alpha   90.00
_cell.angle_beta   90.00
_cell.angle_gamma   90.00
#
_symmetry.space_group_name_H-M   'P 1'
#
loop_
_entity.id
_entity.type
_entity.pdbx_description
1 polymer ?
#
loop_
_entity_poly.entity_id
_entity_poly.type
_entity_poly.pdbx_seq_one_letter_code
_entity_poly.pdbx_strand_id
1 'polypeptide(L)'
;MNGFGGNGTGNLTQSAGTRIRYLIQPNRNGRARVTKCVYTAGATAHPLTFARPLGRTTASAAAAAGQAVINLTSDPGPSGNGIAANDLLAIRETDGVTRLYTVQSVSALAITLTSNLVAGAAAGAKVWNFGLVTDVNPADGVAHPSISGIAGQTTTYEDREGGLFATFVTDDPILFDSGNATNAGTLQQLNWSFTVD
;
A
#
# COMPACT_ATOMS: atom_id res chain seq x y z
N MET A 1 -13.01 18.55 -19.60
CA MET A 1 -11.73 18.58 -18.85
C MET A 1 -12.04 18.10 -17.44
N ASN A 2 -11.72 16.85 -17.12
CA ASN A 2 -11.87 16.36 -15.74
C ASN A 2 -10.75 17.00 -14.91
N GLY A 3 -11.12 17.83 -13.94
CA GLY A 3 -10.16 18.50 -13.05
C GLY A 3 -9.45 17.49 -12.17
N PHE A 4 -8.12 17.47 -12.21
CA PHE A 4 -7.31 16.69 -11.28
C PHE A 4 -7.19 17.45 -9.95
N GLY A 5 -7.91 17.00 -8.90
CA GLY A 5 -7.61 17.42 -7.53
C GLY A 5 -6.28 16.80 -7.09
N GLY A 6 -5.23 17.61 -6.98
CA GLY A 6 -3.90 17.15 -6.58
C GLY A 6 -3.80 16.93 -5.06
N ASN A 7 -3.52 15.71 -4.64
CA ASN A 7 -3.18 15.37 -3.26
C ASN A 7 -1.67 15.12 -3.17
N GLY A 8 -1.06 15.34 -1.99
CA GLY A 8 0.36 15.04 -1.81
C GLY A 8 0.79 14.85 -0.35
N THR A 9 1.91 14.16 -0.18
CA THR A 9 2.65 14.01 1.08
C THR A 9 4.16 14.14 0.80
N GLY A 10 5.00 14.33 1.82
CA GLY A 10 6.43 14.52 1.61
C GLY A 10 7.21 14.79 2.89
N ASN A 11 8.49 15.13 2.72
CA ASN A 11 9.46 15.39 3.80
C ASN A 11 9.57 14.27 4.84
N LEU A 12 9.45 13.02 4.39
CA LEU A 12 9.57 11.85 5.25
C LEU A 12 10.94 11.21 5.06
N THR A 13 11.83 11.44 6.02
CA THR A 13 13.15 10.80 6.10
C THR A 13 13.10 9.62 7.06
N GLN A 14 13.72 8.51 6.67
CA GLN A 14 13.91 7.35 7.55
C GLN A 14 15.38 6.96 7.61
N SER A 15 15.81 6.55 8.80
CA SER A 15 17.12 5.95 9.02
C SER A 15 17.33 4.70 8.15
N ALA A 16 18.59 4.35 7.91
CA ALA A 16 18.94 3.12 7.24
C ALA A 16 18.30 1.90 7.92
N GLY A 17 17.85 0.93 7.12
CA GLY A 17 17.19 -0.29 7.61
C GLY A 17 15.71 -0.11 7.94
N THR A 18 15.18 1.11 7.84
CA THR A 18 13.76 1.39 8.07
C THR A 18 13.08 1.78 6.76
N ARG A 19 12.12 0.97 6.31
CA ARG A 19 11.36 1.22 5.08
C ARG A 19 10.48 2.45 5.25
N ILE A 20 10.40 3.27 4.20
CA ILE A 20 9.38 4.32 4.12
C ILE A 20 8.13 3.70 3.52
N ARG A 21 7.00 3.76 4.23
CA ARG A 21 5.71 3.28 3.74
C ARG A 21 4.67 4.38 3.78
N TYR A 22 3.90 4.51 2.69
CA TYR A 22 2.76 5.41 2.65
C TYR A 22 1.62 4.78 1.88
N LEU A 23 0.44 4.72 2.50
CA LEU A 23 -0.77 4.20 1.87
C LEU A 23 -1.57 5.35 1.25
N ILE A 24 -1.59 5.39 -0.08
CA ILE A 24 -2.52 6.25 -0.81
C ILE A 24 -3.91 5.67 -0.62
N GLN A 25 -4.80 6.48 -0.03
CA GLN A 25 -6.14 6.05 0.36
C GLN A 25 -6.97 5.60 -0.85
N PRO A 26 -7.79 4.56 -0.70
CA PRO A 26 -8.74 4.16 -1.73
C PRO A 26 -9.83 5.23 -1.91
N ASN A 27 -10.33 5.40 -3.14
CA ASN A 27 -11.48 6.24 -3.43
C ASN A 27 -12.57 5.41 -4.09
N ARG A 28 -13.76 5.36 -3.47
CA ARG A 28 -14.89 4.55 -3.97
C ARG A 28 -15.28 4.89 -5.41
N ASN A 29 -15.09 6.14 -5.80
CA ASN A 29 -15.57 6.66 -7.08
C ASN A 29 -14.45 6.81 -8.12
N GLY A 30 -13.19 6.52 -7.78
CA GLY A 30 -12.08 6.77 -8.69
C GLY A 30 -10.90 5.82 -8.50
N ARG A 31 -10.10 5.68 -9.55
CA ARG A 31 -8.83 4.96 -9.51
C ARG A 31 -7.77 5.87 -8.91
N ALA A 32 -6.98 5.38 -7.97
CA ALA A 32 -5.84 6.13 -7.47
C ALA A 32 -4.74 6.12 -8.54
N ARG A 33 -4.17 7.30 -8.82
CA ARG A 33 -3.10 7.48 -9.81
C ARG A 33 -1.98 8.33 -9.24
N VAL A 34 -0.79 7.76 -9.15
CA VAL A 34 0.43 8.48 -8.76
C VAL A 34 0.87 9.35 -9.93
N THR A 35 1.02 10.64 -9.71
CA THR A 35 1.41 11.59 -10.76
C THR A 35 2.85 12.06 -10.62
N LYS A 36 3.39 12.03 -9.39
CA LYS A 36 4.77 12.45 -9.11
C LYS A 36 5.33 11.74 -7.88
N CYS A 37 6.59 11.37 -7.95
CA CYS A 37 7.40 10.94 -6.82
C CYS A 37 8.75 11.67 -6.90
N VAL A 38 9.14 12.34 -5.82
CA VAL A 38 10.48 12.91 -5.64
C VAL A 38 11.12 12.20 -4.46
N TYR A 39 12.24 11.55 -4.72
CA TYR A 39 12.89 10.69 -3.74
C TYR A 39 14.39 10.93 -3.72
N THR A 40 14.96 11.08 -2.53
CA THR A 40 16.40 11.12 -2.28
C THR A 40 16.86 9.76 -1.79
N ALA A 41 17.66 9.05 -2.58
CA ALA A 41 18.31 7.83 -2.11
C ALA A 41 19.66 8.17 -1.45
N GLY A 42 20.02 7.38 -0.44
CA GLY A 42 21.33 7.49 0.22
C GLY A 42 22.45 6.95 -0.68
N ALA A 43 23.56 6.52 -0.10
CA ALA A 43 24.72 6.07 -0.88
C ALA A 43 24.47 4.83 -1.77
N THR A 44 23.35 4.13 -1.61
CA THR A 44 22.92 3.02 -2.47
C THR A 44 21.60 3.35 -3.18
N ALA A 45 21.38 2.72 -4.32
CA ALA A 45 20.11 2.81 -5.02
C ALA A 45 19.02 2.12 -4.19
N HIS A 46 17.84 2.74 -4.11
CA HIS A 46 16.72 2.19 -3.35
C HIS A 46 15.61 1.75 -4.29
N PRO A 47 15.11 0.50 -4.20
CA PRO A 47 13.88 0.13 -4.90
C PRO A 47 12.71 0.91 -4.30
N LEU A 48 11.91 1.52 -5.17
CA LEU A 48 10.69 2.24 -4.83
C LEU A 48 9.52 1.48 -5.47
N THR A 49 8.74 0.81 -4.64
CA THR A 49 7.61 -0.03 -5.07
C THR A 49 6.30 0.72 -4.87
N PHE A 50 5.44 0.68 -5.88
CA PHE A 50 4.07 1.18 -5.86
C PHE A 50 3.12 0.00 -5.91
N ALA A 51 3.06 -0.72 -4.79
CA ALA A 51 2.33 -1.97 -4.68
C ALA A 51 0.83 -1.75 -4.85
N ARG A 52 0.20 -2.67 -5.59
CA ARG A 52 -1.24 -2.73 -5.82
C ARG A 52 -1.79 -3.93 -5.06
N PRO A 53 -3.07 -3.94 -4.65
CA PRO A 53 -3.63 -5.12 -3.99
C PRO A 53 -3.52 -6.36 -4.90
N LEU A 54 -2.93 -7.43 -4.37
CA LEU A 54 -2.90 -8.77 -4.99
C LEU A 54 -4.27 -9.46 -4.88
N GLY A 55 -5.05 -9.09 -3.87
CA GLY A 55 -6.43 -9.50 -3.74
C GLY A 55 -7.19 -8.74 -2.67
N ARG A 56 -8.49 -9.05 -2.57
CA ARG A 56 -9.45 -8.30 -1.75
C ARG A 56 -10.42 -9.25 -1.07
N THR A 57 -10.81 -8.91 0.14
CA THR A 57 -11.86 -9.61 0.89
C THR A 57 -12.56 -8.63 1.83
N THR A 58 -13.41 -9.15 2.71
CA THR A 58 -14.06 -8.37 3.76
C THR A 58 -13.93 -9.03 5.12
N ALA A 59 -14.03 -8.24 6.18
CA ALA A 59 -14.13 -8.76 7.55
C ALA A 59 -15.43 -9.54 7.72
N SER A 60 -15.36 -10.79 8.21
CA SER A 60 -16.55 -11.63 8.45
C SER A 60 -17.30 -11.27 9.72
N ALA A 61 -16.61 -10.62 10.67
CA ALA A 61 -17.18 -10.12 11.91
C ALA A 61 -16.54 -8.76 12.26
N ALA A 62 -17.21 -8.00 13.14
CA ALA A 62 -16.64 -6.78 13.66
C ALA A 62 -15.44 -7.06 14.58
N ALA A 63 -14.41 -6.23 14.49
CA ALA A 63 -13.27 -6.19 15.39
C ALA A 63 -13.20 -4.80 16.03
N ALA A 64 -13.15 -4.74 17.35
CA ALA A 64 -13.14 -3.47 18.08
C ALA A 64 -11.79 -2.76 17.98
N ALA A 65 -11.78 -1.44 18.18
CA ALA A 65 -10.56 -0.69 18.44
C ALA A 65 -9.76 -1.36 19.58
N GLY A 66 -8.43 -1.42 19.44
CA GLY A 66 -7.57 -2.10 20.41
C GLY A 66 -7.44 -3.61 20.20
N GLN A 67 -8.18 -4.23 19.27
CA GLN A 67 -7.97 -5.62 18.89
C GLN A 67 -6.90 -5.75 17.81
N ALA A 68 -6.06 -6.78 17.90
CA ALA A 68 -5.08 -7.13 16.87
C ALA A 68 -5.59 -8.20 15.90
N VAL A 69 -6.76 -8.80 16.13
CA VAL A 69 -7.28 -9.90 15.32
C VAL A 69 -8.43 -9.42 14.45
N ILE A 70 -8.36 -9.72 13.16
CA ILE A 70 -9.46 -9.53 12.21
C ILE A 70 -9.80 -10.87 11.56
N ASN A 71 -11.08 -11.22 11.54
CA ASN A 71 -11.57 -12.42 10.86
C ASN A 71 -11.99 -12.05 9.44
N LEU A 72 -11.49 -12.78 8.44
CA LEU A 72 -11.81 -12.57 7.04
C LEU A 72 -12.97 -13.47 6.60
N THR A 73 -13.65 -13.07 5.53
CA THR A 73 -14.73 -13.86 4.90
C THR A 73 -14.16 -14.95 3.99
N SER A 74 -13.01 -14.68 3.37
CA SER A 74 -12.27 -15.61 2.53
C SER A 74 -10.81 -15.16 2.48
N ASP A 75 -9.91 -16.07 2.13
CA ASP A 75 -8.52 -15.72 1.82
C ASP A 75 -8.50 -14.84 0.55
N PRO A 76 -8.02 -13.59 0.61
CA PRO A 76 -7.84 -12.74 -0.56
C PRO A 76 -6.61 -13.11 -1.39
N GLY A 77 -5.76 -14.02 -0.90
CA GLY A 77 -4.61 -14.55 -1.61
C GLY A 77 -5.04 -15.28 -2.89
N PRO A 78 -4.53 -14.92 -4.07
CA PRO A 78 -4.75 -15.69 -5.29
C PRO A 78 -4.15 -17.11 -5.16
N SER A 79 -4.69 -18.08 -5.91
CA SER A 79 -4.37 -19.51 -5.76
C SER A 79 -2.87 -19.77 -5.65
N GLY A 80 -2.42 -20.25 -4.49
CA GLY A 80 -1.01 -20.56 -4.21
C GLY A 80 -0.21 -19.46 -3.49
N ASN A 81 -0.78 -18.27 -3.27
CA ASN A 81 -0.20 -17.21 -2.43
C ASN A 81 -1.24 -16.70 -1.41
N GLY A 82 -1.63 -17.59 -0.49
CA GLY A 82 -2.49 -17.25 0.64
C GLY A 82 -1.80 -16.27 1.59
N ILE A 83 -2.57 -15.55 2.41
CA ILE A 83 -1.99 -14.63 3.40
C ILE A 83 -1.01 -15.39 4.32
N ALA A 84 0.16 -14.80 4.54
CA ALA A 84 1.21 -15.30 5.41
C ALA A 84 1.71 -14.24 6.40
N ALA A 85 2.56 -14.66 7.35
CA ALA A 85 3.23 -13.73 8.24
C ALA A 85 4.14 -12.76 7.46
N ASN A 86 4.19 -11.51 7.91
CA ASN A 86 4.84 -10.35 7.30
C ASN A 86 4.14 -9.73 6.09
N ASP A 87 3.05 -10.32 5.62
CA ASP A 87 2.23 -9.71 4.57
C ASP A 87 1.67 -8.35 5.03
N LEU A 88 1.39 -7.50 4.05
CA LEU A 88 0.84 -6.17 4.26
C LEU A 88 -0.64 -6.14 3.92
N LEU A 89 -1.46 -5.77 4.90
CA LEU A 89 -2.91 -5.61 4.74
C LEU A 89 -3.31 -4.16 4.93
N ALA A 90 -4.14 -3.65 4.02
CA ALA A 90 -4.86 -2.42 4.26
C ALA A 90 -6.29 -2.74 4.69
N ILE A 91 -6.78 -2.09 5.75
CA ILE A 91 -8.10 -2.32 6.34
C ILE A 91 -8.83 -0.98 6.41
N ARG A 92 -10.05 -0.91 5.86
CA ARG A 92 -10.92 0.25 6.03
C ARG A 92 -11.61 0.18 7.39
N GLU A 93 -11.23 1.08 8.28
CA GLU A 93 -11.75 1.12 9.64
C GLU A 93 -13.07 1.89 9.75
N THR A 94 -13.71 1.81 10.91
CA THR A 94 -15.03 2.40 11.18
C THR A 94 -15.05 3.93 11.09
N ASP A 95 -13.90 4.59 11.25
CA ASP A 95 -13.73 6.04 11.06
C ASP A 95 -13.59 6.44 9.58
N GLY A 96 -13.66 5.46 8.66
CA GLY A 96 -13.55 5.66 7.22
C GLY A 96 -12.11 5.74 6.70
N VAL A 97 -11.12 5.74 7.59
CA VAL A 97 -9.69 5.76 7.21
C VAL A 97 -9.24 4.34 6.91
N THR A 98 -8.55 4.15 5.79
CA THR A 98 -7.88 2.89 5.50
C THR A 98 -6.46 2.93 6.10
N ARG A 99 -6.13 1.96 6.95
CA ARG A 99 -4.82 1.86 7.61
C ARG A 99 -4.06 0.62 7.15
N LEU A 100 -2.73 0.72 7.13
CA LEU A 100 -1.83 -0.36 6.76
C LEU A 100 -1.38 -1.11 8.02
N TYR A 101 -1.42 -2.44 7.95
CA TYR A 101 -1.00 -3.35 9.01
C TYR A 101 -0.06 -4.42 8.44
N THR A 102 0.78 -4.98 9.31
CA THR A 102 1.59 -6.15 9.00
C THR A 102 0.98 -7.36 9.69
N VAL A 103 0.90 -8.48 8.97
CA VAL A 103 0.42 -9.76 9.51
C VAL A 103 1.48 -10.34 10.42
N GLN A 104 1.10 -10.65 11.66
CA GLN A 104 1.93 -11.39 12.60
C GLN A 104 1.77 -12.90 12.41
N SER A 105 0.53 -13.38 12.31
CA SER A 105 0.22 -14.79 12.15
C SER A 105 -1.15 -15.00 11.51
N VAL A 106 -1.35 -16.20 10.97
CA VAL A 106 -2.57 -16.62 10.28
C VAL A 106 -3.06 -17.93 10.89
N SER A 107 -4.33 -17.95 11.29
CA SER A 107 -5.02 -19.17 11.73
C SER A 107 -6.33 -19.29 10.94
N ALA A 108 -6.28 -20.08 9.87
CA ALA A 108 -7.34 -20.11 8.86
C ALA A 108 -7.67 -18.67 8.38
N LEU A 109 -8.87 -18.17 8.67
CA LEU A 109 -9.32 -16.82 8.28
C LEU A 109 -9.14 -15.78 9.40
N ALA A 110 -8.63 -16.17 10.57
CA ALA A 110 -8.29 -15.25 11.65
C ALA A 110 -6.86 -14.74 11.46
N ILE A 111 -6.72 -13.45 11.16
CA ILE A 111 -5.44 -12.80 10.94
C ILE A 111 -5.07 -12.00 12.18
N THR A 112 -3.92 -12.31 12.77
CA THR A 112 -3.34 -11.50 13.85
C THR A 112 -2.40 -10.48 13.25
N LEU A 113 -2.59 -9.22 13.60
CA LEU A 113 -1.80 -8.07 13.15
C LEU A 113 -0.71 -7.75 14.17
N THR A 114 0.41 -7.17 13.72
CA THR A 114 1.50 -6.74 14.60
C THR A 114 1.15 -5.54 15.48
N SER A 115 0.05 -4.85 15.16
CA SER A 115 -0.47 -3.71 15.92
C SER A 115 -1.99 -3.76 15.98
N ASN A 116 -2.55 -3.12 17.00
CA ASN A 116 -4.00 -3.06 17.20
C ASN A 116 -4.66 -2.14 16.18
N LEU A 117 -5.90 -2.48 15.80
CA LEU A 117 -6.78 -1.59 15.05
C LEU A 117 -7.00 -0.29 15.83
N VAL A 118 -7.01 0.84 15.12
CA VAL A 118 -7.12 2.17 15.75
C VAL A 118 -8.58 2.52 16.07
N ALA A 119 -9.46 2.42 15.08
CA ALA A 119 -10.89 2.67 15.21
C ALA A 119 -11.73 1.36 15.17
N GLY A 120 -11.08 0.23 14.87
CA GLY A 120 -11.75 -1.05 14.68
C GLY A 120 -12.30 -1.22 13.26
N ALA A 121 -12.72 -2.44 12.93
CA ALA A 121 -13.28 -2.82 11.64
C ALA A 121 -14.70 -3.32 11.81
N ALA A 122 -15.66 -2.80 11.04
CA ALA A 122 -17.01 -3.33 11.02
C ALA A 122 -17.06 -4.68 10.29
N ALA A 123 -18.09 -5.49 10.56
CA ALA A 123 -18.41 -6.61 9.67
C ALA A 123 -18.65 -6.06 8.24
N GLY A 124 -18.07 -6.72 7.23
CA GLY A 124 -18.07 -6.25 5.85
C GLY A 124 -17.01 -5.16 5.54
N ALA A 125 -16.18 -4.76 6.51
CA ALA A 125 -15.07 -3.83 6.26
C ALA A 125 -14.15 -4.36 5.17
N LYS A 126 -13.74 -3.51 4.23
CA LYS A 126 -12.88 -3.89 3.11
C LYS A 126 -11.45 -4.15 3.60
N VAL A 127 -10.87 -5.24 3.10
CA VAL A 127 -9.49 -5.64 3.35
C VAL A 127 -8.79 -5.88 2.02
N TRP A 128 -7.63 -5.26 1.84
CA TRP A 128 -6.79 -5.42 0.66
C TRP A 128 -5.47 -6.09 1.07
N ASN A 129 -5.12 -7.19 0.39
CA ASN A 129 -3.85 -7.87 0.58
C ASN A 129 -2.83 -7.40 -0.44
N PHE A 130 -1.66 -6.93 0.03
CA PHE A 130 -0.53 -6.57 -0.82
C PHE A 130 0.57 -7.64 -0.84
N GLY A 131 0.49 -8.66 0.02
CA GLY A 131 1.57 -9.62 0.25
C GLY A 131 2.82 -8.93 0.77
N LEU A 132 3.98 -9.45 0.36
CA LEU A 132 5.25 -8.72 0.41
C LEU A 132 5.42 -7.84 -0.83
N VAL A 133 6.17 -6.76 -0.70
CA VAL A 133 6.45 -5.86 -1.85
C VAL A 133 7.32 -6.49 -2.93
N THR A 134 7.91 -7.66 -2.64
CA THR A 134 8.67 -8.49 -3.59
C THR A 134 7.81 -9.57 -4.25
N ASP A 135 6.55 -9.71 -3.83
CA ASP A 135 5.67 -10.73 -4.39
C ASP A 135 5.27 -10.39 -5.82
N VAL A 136 4.91 -11.45 -6.52
CA VAL A 136 4.35 -11.42 -7.86
C VAL A 136 2.87 -11.78 -7.75
N ASN A 137 2.02 -11.09 -8.49
CA ASN A 137 0.62 -11.50 -8.60
C ASN A 137 0.56 -12.87 -9.32
N PRO A 138 0.17 -13.97 -8.66
CA PRO A 138 0.16 -15.28 -9.29
C PRO A 138 -0.98 -15.46 -10.29
N ALA A 139 -1.95 -14.53 -10.38
CA ALA A 139 -2.99 -14.59 -11.41
C ALA A 139 -2.47 -14.23 -12.81
N ASP A 140 -1.50 -13.32 -12.90
CA ASP A 140 -0.96 -12.80 -14.17
C ASP A 140 0.57 -12.86 -14.26
N GLY A 141 1.26 -13.24 -13.19
CA GLY A 141 2.72 -13.29 -13.11
C GLY A 141 3.38 -11.92 -13.03
N VAL A 142 2.64 -10.84 -12.77
CA VAL A 142 3.17 -9.47 -12.79
C VAL A 142 3.61 -9.04 -11.40
N ALA A 143 4.87 -8.60 -11.28
CA ALA A 143 5.41 -8.02 -10.06
C ALA A 143 4.77 -6.66 -9.74
N HIS A 144 4.83 -6.24 -8.47
CA HIS A 144 4.44 -4.88 -8.12
C HIS A 144 5.25 -3.85 -8.95
N PRO A 145 4.60 -2.81 -9.49
CA PRO A 145 5.31 -1.77 -10.23
C PRO A 145 6.39 -1.13 -9.37
N SER A 146 7.59 -0.96 -9.94
CA SER A 146 8.72 -0.38 -9.23
C SER A 146 9.58 0.50 -10.12
N ILE A 147 10.26 1.45 -9.48
CA ILE A 147 11.32 2.28 -10.04
C ILE A 147 12.51 2.26 -9.08
N SER A 148 13.68 2.67 -9.56
CA SER A 148 14.89 2.69 -8.73
C SER A 148 15.33 4.12 -8.45
N GLY A 149 15.38 4.48 -7.16
CA GLY A 149 16.03 5.70 -6.69
C GLY A 149 17.52 5.67 -6.99
N ILE A 150 18.05 6.75 -7.55
CA ILE A 150 19.46 6.81 -7.98
C ILE A 150 20.34 7.10 -6.76
N ALA A 151 21.36 6.26 -6.55
CA ALA A 151 22.31 6.39 -5.44
C ALA A 151 22.89 7.82 -5.34
N GLY A 152 22.81 8.40 -4.15
CA GLY A 152 23.36 9.71 -3.80
C GLY A 152 22.62 10.88 -4.44
N GLN A 153 21.45 10.66 -5.05
CA GLN A 153 20.74 11.68 -5.80
C GLN A 153 19.30 11.84 -5.32
N THR A 154 18.78 13.05 -5.56
CA THR A 154 17.35 13.31 -5.55
C THR A 154 16.83 13.17 -6.97
N THR A 155 15.95 12.21 -7.20
CA THR A 155 15.37 11.95 -8.52
C THR A 155 13.88 12.30 -8.51
N THR A 156 13.45 12.97 -9.58
CA THR A 156 12.02 13.23 -9.84
C THR A 156 11.53 12.27 -10.89
N TYR A 157 10.45 11.57 -10.55
CA TYR A 157 9.66 10.78 -11.48
C TYR A 157 8.31 11.47 -11.60
N GLU A 158 7.89 11.77 -12.82
CA GLU A 158 6.58 12.36 -13.06
C GLU A 158 6.03 11.95 -14.42
N ASP A 159 4.72 11.76 -14.45
CA ASP A 159 3.91 11.75 -15.65
C ASP A 159 2.58 12.40 -15.30
N ARG A 160 2.37 13.61 -15.82
CA ARG A 160 1.18 14.41 -15.51
C ARG A 160 -0.05 13.98 -16.30
N GLU A 161 0.14 13.38 -17.48
CA GLU A 161 -0.96 13.04 -18.38
C GLU A 161 -1.38 11.58 -18.21
N GLY A 162 -0.40 10.67 -18.16
CA GLY A 162 -0.60 9.24 -18.00
C GLY A 162 -0.49 8.77 -16.55
N GLY A 163 0.11 9.53 -15.63
CA GLY A 163 0.42 9.04 -14.29
C GLY A 163 1.47 7.93 -14.30
N LEU A 164 2.38 7.93 -13.32
CA LEU A 164 3.42 6.91 -13.19
C LEU A 164 2.82 5.51 -13.00
N PHE A 165 1.86 5.41 -12.08
CA PHE A 165 1.21 4.16 -11.71
C PHE A 165 -0.25 4.42 -11.33
N ALA A 166 -1.15 3.52 -11.71
CA ALA A 166 -2.56 3.58 -11.36
C ALA A 166 -3.05 2.24 -10.80
N THR A 167 -4.12 2.28 -10.02
CA THR A 167 -4.82 1.06 -9.59
C THR A 167 -5.52 0.39 -10.77
N PHE A 168 -5.74 -0.92 -10.65
CA PHE A 168 -6.48 -1.67 -11.66
C PHE A 168 -7.97 -1.35 -11.64
N VAL A 169 -8.53 -1.12 -10.45
CA VAL A 169 -9.96 -0.82 -10.24
C VAL A 169 -10.15 0.38 -9.33
N THR A 170 -11.37 0.90 -9.29
CA THR A 170 -11.80 1.92 -8.32
C THR A 170 -11.82 1.34 -6.91
N ASP A 171 -11.70 2.21 -5.91
CA ASP A 171 -11.66 1.85 -4.48
C ASP A 171 -10.45 1.02 -4.05
N ASP A 172 -9.41 0.98 -4.88
CA ASP A 172 -8.13 0.39 -4.50
C ASP A 172 -7.18 1.43 -3.91
N PRO A 173 -6.43 1.06 -2.85
CA PRO A 173 -5.27 1.83 -2.43
C PRO A 173 -4.05 1.54 -3.31
N ILE A 174 -3.05 2.42 -3.21
CA ILE A 174 -1.67 2.15 -3.65
C ILE A 174 -0.77 2.25 -2.42
N LEU A 175 0.09 1.25 -2.21
CA LEU A 175 1.13 1.31 -1.19
C LEU A 175 2.45 1.73 -1.82
N PHE A 176 2.96 2.89 -1.41
CA PHE A 176 4.36 3.23 -1.63
C PHE A 176 5.23 2.53 -0.57
N ASP A 177 6.26 1.81 -1.01
CA ASP A 177 7.31 1.23 -0.16
C ASP A 177 8.68 1.59 -0.71
N SER A 178 9.57 2.06 0.16
CA SER A 178 10.98 2.24 -0.17
C SER A 178 11.82 1.18 0.53
N GLY A 179 12.69 0.50 -0.23
CA GLY A 179 13.58 -0.53 0.29
C GLY A 179 14.49 -0.03 1.41
N ASN A 180 15.00 1.21 1.31
CA ASN A 180 15.79 1.95 2.32
C ASN A 180 16.65 1.09 3.27
N ALA A 181 17.31 0.06 2.72
CA ALA A 181 17.74 -1.08 3.52
C ALA A 181 19.09 -0.83 4.20
N THR A 182 20.03 -0.19 3.50
CA THR A 182 21.42 0.00 3.96
C THR A 182 21.79 1.46 4.20
N ASN A 183 21.08 2.39 3.58
CA ASN A 183 21.34 3.82 3.69
C ASN A 183 20.02 4.54 3.96
N ALA A 184 20.10 5.71 4.60
CA ALA A 184 18.92 6.54 4.82
C ALA A 184 18.41 7.11 3.50
N GLY A 185 17.12 7.38 3.45
CA GLY A 185 16.42 7.84 2.26
C GLY A 185 15.30 8.78 2.65
N THR A 186 14.89 9.62 1.71
CA THR A 186 13.87 10.63 1.96
C THR A 186 12.85 10.65 0.85
N LEU A 187 11.58 10.46 1.22
CA LEU A 187 10.46 10.79 0.34
C LEU A 187 10.22 12.29 0.43
N GLN A 188 10.72 13.03 -0.56
CA GLN A 188 10.59 14.48 -0.62
C GLN A 188 9.15 14.86 -1.00
N GLN A 189 8.58 14.15 -1.97
CA GLN A 189 7.22 14.41 -2.44
C GLN A 189 6.61 13.15 -3.05
N LEU A 190 5.34 12.92 -2.76
CA LEU A 190 4.50 11.94 -3.43
C LEU A 190 3.17 12.61 -3.73
N ASN A 191 2.79 12.68 -5.01
CA ASN A 191 1.53 13.25 -5.44
C ASN A 191 0.66 12.19 -6.11
N TRP A 192 -0.65 12.30 -5.90
CA TRP A 192 -1.64 11.46 -6.56
C TRP A 192 -2.92 12.23 -6.87
N SER A 193 -3.69 11.68 -7.78
CA SER A 193 -5.03 12.11 -8.12
C SER A 193 -5.98 10.91 -8.16
N PHE A 194 -7.28 11.20 -8.18
CA PHE A 194 -8.30 10.19 -8.43
C PHE A 194 -8.93 10.47 -9.78
N THR A 195 -8.94 9.46 -10.65
CA THR A 195 -9.59 9.55 -11.96
C THR A 195 -10.90 8.77 -11.94
N VAL A 196 -11.98 9.44 -12.31
CA VAL A 196 -13.25 8.80 -12.64
C VAL A 196 -13.19 8.47 -14.14
N ASP A 197 -13.49 7.23 -14.51
CA ASP A 197 -13.68 6.87 -15.91
C ASP A 197 -15.04 7.35 -16.41
#